data_AF-A0A6A6UV93-F1
#
_entry.id   AF-A0A6A6UV93-F1
#
_cell.length_a   1.000
_cell.length_b   1.000
_cell.length_c   1.000
_cell.angle_alpha   90.00
_cell.angle_beta   90.00
_cell.angle_gamma   90.00
#
_symmetry.space_group_name_H-M   'P 1'
#
loop_
_entity.id
_entity.type
_entity.pdbx_description
1 polymer ?
#
loop_
_entity_poly.entity_id
_entity_poly.type
_entity_poly.pdbx_seq_one_letter_code
_entity_poly.pdbx_strand_id
1 'polypeptide(L)'
;MLPPIEPAVLEQNPSFAILYEDLCTRKLNPDGSSRDAKRQRVHDEIRRNLNTSLTHHHTTQILLSTLTDLPSRSDASVLPPELHSVIELTVAQLSGHLSASDRNILAGDNEVFLDNIDVIAQAVSEQLERVVTLLCTIADPSATNPPPPSSLPTLATTHISTSTSTLPTALSAARIQLANTLSALLHLHTQVLETGIRILEQTIHGALSRNARAKAEVLGVMGREIGVRASIHNLTHPTPPALLTALQGYKSALRGMENGLKDRIELAEQELGLYEKAGEKGMKDLARRAKHLRAEIRRVEDEIRGLEEGK
;
A
#
# COMPACT_ATOMS: atom_id res chain seq x y z
N MET A 1 -30.95 -0.57 -11.58
CA MET A 1 -30.29 -1.76 -12.16
C MET A 1 -30.13 -2.82 -11.09
N LEU A 2 -30.90 -3.91 -11.18
CA LEU A 2 -30.57 -5.12 -10.43
C LEU A 2 -29.26 -5.66 -11.01
N PRO A 3 -28.25 -5.98 -10.18
CA PRO A 3 -26.99 -6.52 -10.67
C PRO A 3 -27.24 -7.85 -11.40
N PRO A 4 -26.54 -8.13 -12.51
CA PRO A 4 -26.68 -9.39 -13.21
C PRO A 4 -26.31 -10.55 -12.27
N ILE A 5 -27.21 -11.51 -12.14
CA ILE A 5 -27.05 -12.68 -11.26
C ILE A 5 -26.37 -13.79 -12.06
N GLU A 6 -25.46 -14.51 -11.44
CA GLU A 6 -24.78 -15.64 -12.07
C GLU A 6 -25.79 -16.72 -12.50
N PRO A 7 -25.66 -17.28 -13.72
CA PRO A 7 -26.62 -18.24 -14.25
C PRO A 7 -26.72 -19.51 -13.40
N ALA A 8 -25.62 -19.92 -12.75
CA ALA A 8 -25.59 -21.05 -11.82
C ALA A 8 -26.54 -20.88 -10.62
N VAL A 9 -26.76 -19.64 -10.14
CA VAL A 9 -27.65 -19.34 -9.02
C VAL A 9 -29.12 -19.37 -9.46
N LEU A 10 -29.40 -18.96 -10.71
CA LEU A 10 -30.74 -19.04 -11.31
C LEU A 10 -31.14 -20.49 -11.59
N GLU A 11 -30.20 -21.34 -11.99
CA GLU A 11 -30.42 -22.78 -12.18
C GLU A 11 -30.65 -23.54 -10.86
N GLN A 12 -29.95 -23.15 -9.79
CA GLN A 12 -30.14 -23.75 -8.46
C GLN A 12 -31.46 -23.37 -7.79
N ASN A 13 -32.08 -22.26 -8.18
CA ASN A 13 -33.31 -21.76 -7.56
C ASN A 13 -34.35 -21.31 -8.61
N PRO A 14 -35.15 -22.24 -9.16
CA PRO A 14 -36.05 -21.96 -10.28
C PRO A 14 -37.20 -21.01 -9.92
N SER A 15 -37.65 -20.99 -8.66
CA SER A 15 -38.68 -20.03 -8.22
C SER A 15 -38.16 -18.60 -8.18
N PHE A 16 -36.89 -18.43 -7.80
CA PHE A 16 -36.21 -17.14 -7.85
C PHE A 16 -35.95 -16.69 -9.30
N ALA A 17 -35.64 -17.60 -10.22
CA ALA A 17 -35.47 -17.27 -11.64
C ALA A 17 -36.75 -16.68 -12.26
N ILE A 18 -37.91 -17.29 -11.99
CA ILE A 18 -39.22 -16.79 -12.45
C ILE A 18 -39.51 -15.39 -11.87
N LEU A 19 -39.20 -15.18 -10.60
CA LEU A 19 -39.39 -13.89 -9.94
C LEU A 19 -38.45 -12.81 -10.49
N TYR A 20 -37.18 -13.16 -10.72
CA TYR A 20 -36.19 -12.27 -11.33
C TYR A 20 -36.59 -11.88 -12.75
N GLU A 21 -37.10 -12.83 -13.53
CA GLU A 21 -37.65 -12.58 -14.86
C GLU A 21 -38.90 -11.69 -14.81
N ASP A 22 -39.89 -11.96 -13.95
CA ASP A 22 -41.09 -11.11 -13.82
C ASP A 22 -40.74 -9.68 -13.33
N LEU A 23 -39.76 -9.56 -12.44
CA LEU A 23 -39.27 -8.26 -11.99
C LEU A 23 -38.60 -7.47 -13.12
N CYS A 24 -37.71 -8.11 -13.89
CA CYS A 24 -36.98 -7.46 -14.99
C CYS A 24 -37.86 -7.20 -16.22
N THR A 25 -38.84 -8.06 -16.50
CA THR A 25 -39.65 -8.02 -17.73
C THR A 25 -40.99 -7.33 -17.59
N ARG A 26 -41.58 -7.29 -16.38
CA ARG A 26 -42.97 -6.81 -16.20
C ARG A 26 -43.12 -5.72 -15.15
N LYS A 27 -42.34 -5.75 -14.06
CA LYS A 27 -42.56 -4.85 -12.91
C LYS A 27 -41.65 -3.64 -12.85
N LEU A 28 -40.39 -3.78 -13.27
CA LEU A 28 -39.38 -2.75 -13.15
C LEU A 28 -38.86 -2.31 -14.52
N ASN A 29 -38.51 -1.03 -14.60
CA ASN A 29 -37.72 -0.46 -15.67
C ASN A 29 -36.22 -0.72 -15.41
N PRO A 30 -35.35 -0.60 -16.42
CA PRO A 30 -33.90 -0.75 -16.26
C PRO A 30 -33.29 0.15 -15.15
N ASP A 31 -33.85 1.35 -14.96
CA ASP A 31 -33.46 2.28 -13.91
C ASP A 31 -33.91 1.85 -12.49
N GLY A 32 -34.73 0.82 -12.36
CA GLY A 32 -35.31 0.34 -11.09
C GLY A 32 -36.63 1.01 -10.70
N SER A 33 -37.20 1.86 -11.55
CA SER A 33 -38.54 2.44 -11.36
C SER A 33 -39.64 1.43 -11.70
N SER A 34 -40.87 1.64 -11.20
CA SER A 34 -41.97 0.71 -11.48
C SER A 34 -42.60 0.98 -12.85
N ARG A 35 -42.90 -0.07 -13.60
CA ARG A 35 -43.67 0.01 -14.86
C ARG A 35 -45.16 0.27 -14.66
N ASP A 36 -45.66 0.20 -13.44
CA ASP A 36 -47.05 0.56 -13.12
C ASP A 36 -47.20 2.09 -13.16
N ALA A 37 -47.79 2.59 -14.26
CA ALA A 37 -48.00 4.01 -14.48
C ALA A 37 -48.81 4.70 -13.37
N LYS A 38 -49.72 3.98 -12.68
CA LYS A 38 -50.48 4.57 -11.57
C LYS A 38 -49.60 4.75 -10.33
N ARG A 39 -48.81 3.72 -9.98
CA ARG A 39 -47.85 3.80 -8.87
C ARG A 39 -46.75 4.82 -9.14
N GLN A 40 -46.24 4.87 -10.37
CA GLN A 40 -45.23 5.84 -10.77
C GLN A 40 -45.75 7.28 -10.63
N ARG A 41 -46.99 7.56 -11.06
CA ARG A 41 -47.61 8.89 -10.87
C ARG A 41 -47.71 9.28 -9.40
N VAL A 42 -48.12 8.37 -8.52
CA VAL A 42 -48.18 8.61 -7.07
C VAL A 42 -46.77 8.90 -6.52
N HIS A 43 -45.76 8.13 -6.92
CA HIS A 43 -44.38 8.38 -6.51
C HIS A 43 -43.86 9.73 -7.01
N ASP A 44 -44.18 10.12 -8.24
CA ASP A 44 -43.76 11.40 -8.80
C ASP A 44 -44.48 12.57 -8.13
N GLU A 45 -45.75 12.42 -7.76
CA GLU A 45 -46.50 13.39 -6.97
C GLU A 45 -45.90 13.54 -5.56
N ILE A 46 -45.60 12.42 -4.88
CA ILE A 46 -44.92 12.45 -3.57
C ILE A 46 -43.56 13.13 -3.69
N ARG A 47 -42.77 12.83 -4.73
CA ARG A 47 -41.47 13.47 -4.96
C ARG A 47 -41.61 14.97 -5.19
N ARG A 48 -42.61 15.41 -5.96
CA ARG A 48 -42.90 16.83 -6.15
C ARG A 48 -43.28 17.50 -4.84
N ASN A 49 -44.22 16.93 -4.09
CA ASN A 49 -44.64 17.47 -2.80
C ASN A 49 -43.49 17.54 -1.81
N LEU A 50 -42.66 16.50 -1.74
CA LEU A 50 -41.46 16.47 -0.92
C LEU A 50 -40.50 17.57 -1.34
N ASN A 51 -40.24 17.74 -2.64
CA ASN A 51 -39.35 18.78 -3.14
C ASN A 51 -39.89 20.19 -2.82
N THR A 52 -41.19 20.42 -2.96
CA THR A 52 -41.84 21.68 -2.56
C THR A 52 -41.70 21.93 -1.05
N SER A 53 -41.96 20.92 -0.22
CA SER A 53 -41.81 21.04 1.23
C SER A 53 -40.37 21.26 1.66
N LEU A 54 -39.41 20.58 1.03
CA LEU A 54 -37.98 20.76 1.31
C LEU A 54 -37.48 22.11 0.85
N THR A 55 -37.85 22.57 -0.35
CA THR A 55 -37.47 23.90 -0.83
C THR A 55 -38.06 24.98 0.07
N HIS A 56 -39.32 24.85 0.49
CA HIS A 56 -39.91 25.74 1.48
C HIS A 56 -39.16 25.68 2.83
N HIS A 57 -38.87 24.48 3.34
CA HIS A 57 -38.15 24.34 4.60
C HIS A 57 -36.75 24.96 4.53
N HIS A 58 -35.97 24.66 3.50
CA HIS A 58 -34.62 25.19 3.34
C HIS A 58 -34.62 26.71 3.09
N THR A 59 -35.56 27.24 2.30
CA THR A 59 -35.67 28.70 2.12
C THR A 59 -35.99 29.40 3.43
N THR A 60 -36.94 28.88 4.22
CA THR A 60 -37.24 29.44 5.54
C THR A 60 -36.05 29.34 6.51
N GLN A 61 -35.34 28.21 6.53
CA GLN A 61 -34.17 28.04 7.38
C GLN A 61 -33.01 28.95 6.96
N ILE A 62 -32.77 29.12 5.67
CA ILE A 62 -31.74 30.04 5.18
C ILE A 62 -32.06 31.45 5.64
N LEU A 63 -33.29 31.93 5.40
CA LEU A 63 -33.72 33.27 5.82
C LEU A 63 -33.60 33.47 7.34
N LEU A 64 -34.05 32.50 8.14
CA LEU A 64 -33.90 32.53 9.59
C LEU A 64 -32.43 32.58 9.99
N SER A 65 -31.60 31.69 9.45
CA SER A 65 -30.16 31.64 9.76
C SER A 65 -29.48 32.97 9.42
N THR A 66 -29.80 33.57 8.27
CA THR A 66 -29.25 34.88 7.88
C THR A 66 -29.74 36.00 8.77
N LEU A 67 -30.99 35.97 9.23
CA LEU A 67 -31.52 36.96 10.18
C LEU A 67 -30.89 36.83 11.56
N THR A 68 -30.60 35.61 12.05
CA THR A 68 -29.86 35.42 13.31
C THR A 68 -28.44 35.96 13.24
N ASP A 69 -27.78 35.78 12.10
CA ASP A 69 -26.38 36.20 11.92
C ASP A 69 -26.25 37.69 11.59
N LEU A 70 -27.33 38.32 11.09
CA LEU A 70 -27.33 39.71 10.61
C LEU A 70 -26.85 40.73 11.66
N PRO A 71 -27.29 40.70 12.93
CA PRO A 71 -26.85 41.63 13.96
C PRO A 71 -25.34 41.58 14.21
N SER A 72 -24.72 40.40 14.05
CA SER A 72 -23.30 40.18 14.31
C SER A 72 -22.38 40.46 13.12
N ARG A 73 -22.93 40.44 11.90
CA ARG A 73 -22.16 40.53 10.64
C ARG A 73 -22.40 41.81 9.85
N SER A 74 -23.46 42.55 10.15
CA SER A 74 -23.81 43.79 9.47
C SER A 74 -22.96 44.95 9.97
N ASP A 75 -22.47 45.77 9.04
CA ASP A 75 -21.81 47.02 9.37
C ASP A 75 -22.86 48.05 9.85
N ALA A 76 -22.50 48.88 10.82
CA ALA A 76 -23.38 49.90 11.42
C ALA A 76 -23.89 50.96 10.41
N SER A 77 -23.37 50.98 9.19
CA SER A 77 -23.84 51.83 8.08
C SER A 77 -25.03 51.25 7.33
N VAL A 78 -25.22 49.92 7.35
CA VAL A 78 -26.27 49.22 6.61
C VAL A 78 -27.48 48.95 7.51
N LEU A 79 -27.22 48.62 8.79
CA LEU A 79 -28.27 48.31 9.75
C LEU A 79 -28.08 49.15 11.03
N PRO A 80 -29.04 50.03 11.37
CA PRO A 80 -29.05 50.76 12.63
C PRO A 80 -29.00 49.81 13.85
N PRO A 81 -28.22 50.14 14.90
CA PRO A 81 -28.06 49.28 16.08
C PRO A 81 -29.36 49.06 16.86
N GLU A 82 -30.31 50.00 16.77
CA GLU A 82 -31.63 49.88 17.38
C GLU A 82 -32.48 48.75 16.77
N LEU A 83 -32.20 48.36 15.52
CA LEU A 83 -32.90 47.26 14.85
C LEU A 83 -32.30 45.89 15.20
N HIS A 84 -31.08 45.83 15.73
CA HIS A 84 -30.42 44.56 16.09
C HIS A 84 -31.20 43.81 17.17
N SER A 85 -31.61 44.49 18.23
CA SER A 85 -32.40 43.90 19.32
C SER A 85 -33.77 43.43 18.84
N VAL A 86 -34.42 44.22 17.99
CA VAL A 86 -35.74 43.90 17.39
C VAL A 86 -35.62 42.65 16.48
N ILE A 87 -34.55 42.53 15.71
CA ILE A 87 -34.30 41.36 14.87
C ILE A 87 -34.03 40.11 15.71
N GLU A 88 -33.23 40.21 16.79
CA GLU A 88 -32.96 39.07 17.66
C GLU A 88 -34.23 38.55 18.35
N LEU A 89 -35.09 39.47 18.84
CA LEU A 89 -36.35 39.12 19.50
C LEU A 89 -37.35 38.49 18.52
N THR A 90 -37.46 39.03 17.31
CA THR A 90 -38.35 38.47 16.26
C THR A 90 -37.84 37.12 15.75
N VAL A 91 -36.53 36.93 15.60
CA VAL A 91 -35.96 35.61 15.25
C VAL A 91 -36.16 34.59 16.38
N ALA A 92 -36.01 34.98 17.66
CA ALA A 92 -36.32 34.13 18.81
C ALA A 92 -37.80 33.73 18.85
N GLN A 93 -38.70 34.62 18.44
CA GLN A 93 -40.12 34.34 18.30
C GLN A 93 -40.40 33.34 17.16
N LEU A 94 -39.82 33.55 15.98
CA LEU A 94 -40.01 32.72 14.79
C LEU A 94 -39.40 31.32 14.93
N SER A 95 -38.31 31.20 15.69
CA SER A 95 -37.65 29.93 16.00
C SER A 95 -38.30 29.17 17.17
N GLY A 96 -39.33 29.75 17.80
CA GLY A 96 -40.14 29.08 18.82
C GLY A 96 -39.53 29.09 20.23
N HIS A 97 -38.53 29.92 20.50
CA HIS A 97 -37.87 30.01 21.82
C HIS A 97 -38.71 30.79 22.85
N LEU A 98 -39.79 31.46 22.43
CA LEU A 98 -40.65 32.30 23.28
C LEU A 98 -42.02 31.66 23.52
N SER A 99 -42.49 31.73 24.78
CA SER A 99 -43.81 31.27 25.22
C SER A 99 -44.94 32.10 24.62
N ALA A 100 -46.13 31.52 24.45
CA ALA A 100 -47.27 32.18 23.83
C ALA A 100 -47.73 33.45 24.57
N SER A 101 -47.50 33.53 25.88
CA SER A 101 -47.82 34.72 26.70
C SER A 101 -46.91 35.91 26.40
N ASP A 102 -45.64 35.66 26.08
CA ASP A 102 -44.63 36.70 25.85
C ASP A 102 -44.77 37.30 24.44
N ARG A 103 -45.40 36.57 23.51
CA ARG A 103 -45.68 37.03 22.13
C ARG A 103 -46.58 38.27 22.08
N ASN A 104 -47.52 38.40 23.01
CA ASN A 104 -48.40 39.56 23.07
C ASN A 104 -47.67 40.82 23.58
N ILE A 105 -46.60 40.65 24.37
CA ILE A 105 -45.80 41.75 24.92
C ILE A 105 -44.89 42.33 23.81
N LEU A 106 -44.39 41.46 22.93
CA LEU A 106 -43.53 41.79 21.80
C LEU A 106 -44.29 42.31 20.56
N ALA A 107 -45.60 42.55 20.67
CA ALA A 107 -46.40 43.03 19.53
C ALA A 107 -45.89 44.37 18.98
N GLY A 108 -45.42 45.27 19.84
CA GLY A 108 -44.83 46.56 19.42
C GLY A 108 -43.51 46.41 18.67
N ASP A 109 -42.65 45.48 19.10
CA ASP A 109 -41.38 45.22 18.40
C ASP A 109 -41.60 44.56 17.03
N ASN A 110 -42.66 43.77 16.89
CA ASN A 110 -43.08 43.23 15.60
C ASN A 110 -43.57 44.33 14.64
N GLU A 111 -44.27 45.35 15.14
CA GLU A 111 -44.68 46.51 14.31
C GLU A 111 -43.45 47.30 13.84
N VAL A 112 -42.49 47.58 14.73
CA VAL A 112 -41.23 48.27 14.37
C VAL A 112 -40.40 47.45 13.37
N PHE A 113 -40.40 46.13 13.49
CA PHE A 113 -39.75 45.24 12.52
C PHE A 113 -40.42 45.33 11.13
N LEU A 114 -41.76 45.34 11.09
CA LEU A 114 -42.52 45.42 9.84
C LEU A 114 -42.37 46.80 9.19
N ASP A 115 -42.33 47.87 9.97
CA ASP A 115 -42.14 49.24 9.48
C ASP A 115 -40.74 49.45 8.85
N ASN A 116 -39.74 48.68 9.30
CA ASN A 116 -38.37 48.74 8.80
C ASN A 116 -37.99 47.54 7.91
N ILE A 117 -38.98 46.81 7.41
CA ILE A 117 -38.75 45.55 6.67
C ILE A 117 -37.90 45.74 5.42
N ASP A 118 -38.01 46.89 4.74
CA ASP A 118 -37.27 47.16 3.51
C ASP A 118 -35.76 47.27 3.76
N VAL A 119 -35.36 47.92 4.86
CA VAL A 119 -33.96 48.06 5.27
C VAL A 119 -33.39 46.70 5.68
N ILE A 120 -34.17 45.92 6.42
CA ILE A 120 -33.79 44.56 6.84
C ILE A 120 -33.66 43.64 5.62
N ALA A 121 -34.60 43.73 4.67
CA ALA A 121 -34.57 42.95 3.44
C ALA A 121 -33.36 43.28 2.56
N GLN A 122 -32.98 44.56 2.47
CA GLN A 122 -31.76 44.97 1.77
C GLN A 122 -30.52 44.38 2.44
N ALA A 123 -30.39 44.50 3.77
CA ALA A 123 -29.26 43.96 4.52
C ALA A 123 -29.14 42.43 4.39
N VAL A 124 -30.27 41.71 4.45
CA VAL A 124 -30.31 40.25 4.22
C VAL A 124 -29.89 39.91 2.79
N SER A 125 -30.32 40.69 1.80
CA SER A 125 -29.96 40.47 0.38
C SER A 125 -28.46 40.67 0.14
N GLU A 126 -27.87 41.73 0.67
CA GLU A 126 -26.41 41.98 0.60
C GLU A 126 -25.61 40.86 1.28
N GLN A 127 -26.07 40.39 2.45
CA GLN A 127 -25.44 39.29 3.15
C GLN A 127 -25.56 37.96 2.38
N LEU A 128 -26.71 37.69 1.76
CA LEU A 128 -26.90 36.51 0.91
C LEU A 128 -25.99 36.56 -0.33
N GLU A 129 -25.85 37.73 -0.97
CA GLU A 129 -24.93 37.91 -2.09
C GLU A 129 -23.48 37.65 -1.66
N ARG A 130 -23.09 38.12 -0.48
CA ARG A 130 -21.77 37.84 0.10
C ARG A 130 -21.57 36.34 0.39
N VAL A 131 -22.57 35.65 0.92
CA VAL A 131 -22.50 34.19 1.14
C VAL A 131 -22.38 33.45 -0.19
N VAL A 132 -23.16 33.84 -1.20
CA VAL A 132 -23.12 33.24 -2.54
C VAL A 132 -21.74 33.42 -3.19
N THR A 133 -21.17 34.62 -3.13
CA THR A 133 -19.82 34.87 -3.66
C THR A 133 -18.76 34.04 -2.94
N LEU A 134 -18.82 33.94 -1.61
CA LEU A 134 -17.94 33.06 -0.84
C LEU A 134 -18.11 31.59 -1.23
N LEU A 135 -19.34 31.11 -1.38
CA LEU A 135 -19.61 29.73 -1.84
C LEU A 135 -19.06 29.47 -3.24
N CYS A 136 -19.18 30.44 -4.17
CA CYS A 136 -18.55 30.35 -5.48
C CYS A 136 -17.02 30.24 -5.39
N THR A 137 -16.38 31.02 -4.50
CA THR A 137 -14.92 30.92 -4.30
C THR A 137 -14.49 29.60 -3.67
N ILE A 138 -15.31 29.03 -2.77
CA ILE A 138 -15.01 27.75 -2.12
C ILE A 138 -15.21 26.57 -3.09
N ALA A 139 -16.22 26.66 -3.96
CA ALA A 139 -16.51 25.62 -4.94
C ALA A 139 -15.34 25.41 -5.91
N ASP A 140 -14.74 26.50 -6.41
CA ASP A 140 -13.60 26.46 -7.32
C ASP A 140 -12.44 27.34 -6.80
N PRO A 141 -11.62 26.86 -5.86
CA PRO A 141 -10.53 27.64 -5.28
C PRO A 141 -9.38 27.92 -6.26
N SER A 142 -9.38 27.25 -7.42
CA SER A 142 -8.35 27.38 -8.46
C SER A 142 -8.74 28.32 -9.60
N ALA A 143 -10.00 28.73 -9.69
CA ALA A 143 -10.47 29.62 -10.73
C ALA A 143 -10.15 31.08 -10.38
N THR A 144 -9.50 31.78 -11.31
CA THR A 144 -9.13 33.21 -11.15
C THR A 144 -10.37 34.12 -11.06
N ASN A 145 -11.52 33.66 -11.55
CA ASN A 145 -12.81 34.33 -11.43
C ASN A 145 -13.83 33.38 -10.79
N PRO A 146 -14.64 33.84 -9.81
CA PRO A 146 -15.67 33.01 -9.20
C PRO A 146 -16.72 32.60 -10.24
N PRO A 147 -17.16 31.32 -10.25
CA PRO A 147 -18.19 30.85 -11.16
C PRO A 147 -19.54 31.54 -10.90
N PRO A 148 -20.42 31.64 -11.91
CA PRO A 148 -21.75 32.21 -11.71
C PRO A 148 -22.56 31.36 -10.71
N PRO A 149 -23.48 31.97 -9.94
CA PRO A 149 -24.25 31.26 -8.92
C PRO A 149 -25.15 30.16 -9.50
N SER A 150 -25.56 30.30 -10.78
CA SER A 150 -26.36 29.31 -11.49
C SER A 150 -25.63 27.98 -11.75
N SER A 151 -24.29 27.96 -11.76
CA SER A 151 -23.51 26.73 -11.94
C SER A 151 -23.20 25.99 -10.63
N LEU A 152 -23.46 26.59 -9.47
CA LEU A 152 -23.24 25.95 -8.17
C LEU A 152 -23.95 24.60 -8.01
N PRO A 153 -25.25 24.45 -8.37
CA PRO A 153 -25.95 23.17 -8.22
C PRO A 153 -25.32 22.08 -9.09
N THR A 154 -24.97 22.41 -10.33
CA THR A 154 -24.30 21.45 -11.23
C THR A 154 -22.94 21.04 -10.69
N LEU A 155 -22.12 21.99 -10.25
CA LEU A 155 -20.82 21.70 -9.65
C LEU A 155 -20.97 20.82 -8.40
N ALA A 156 -21.88 21.15 -7.49
CA ALA A 156 -22.16 20.35 -6.31
C ALA A 156 -22.54 18.90 -6.68
N THR A 157 -23.42 18.69 -7.66
CA THR A 157 -23.76 17.34 -8.12
C THR A 157 -22.57 16.60 -8.75
N THR A 158 -21.71 17.31 -9.49
CA THR A 158 -20.49 16.72 -10.05
C THR A 158 -19.47 16.36 -8.96
N HIS A 159 -19.29 17.19 -7.93
CA HIS A 159 -18.41 16.87 -6.81
C HIS A 159 -18.92 15.68 -6.01
N ILE A 160 -20.23 15.63 -5.74
CA ILE A 160 -20.85 14.48 -5.05
C ILE A 160 -20.65 13.22 -5.89
N SER A 161 -21.00 13.22 -7.17
CA SER A 161 -20.83 12.03 -8.03
C SER A 161 -19.36 11.63 -8.17
N THR A 162 -18.46 12.61 -8.23
CA THR A 162 -17.01 12.38 -8.28
C THR A 162 -16.55 11.68 -7.00
N SER A 163 -16.92 12.20 -5.84
CA SER A 163 -16.52 11.67 -4.52
C SER A 163 -17.14 10.31 -4.20
N THR A 164 -18.40 10.08 -4.59
CA THR A 164 -19.15 8.88 -4.17
C THR A 164 -19.00 7.73 -5.15
N SER A 165 -18.81 8.01 -6.45
CA SER A 165 -18.79 6.97 -7.49
C SER A 165 -17.44 6.89 -8.21
N THR A 166 -16.95 7.99 -8.76
CA THR A 166 -15.77 7.93 -9.65
C THR A 166 -14.46 7.72 -8.89
N LEU A 167 -14.26 8.40 -7.76
CA LEU A 167 -13.02 8.32 -6.99
C LEU A 167 -12.87 6.93 -6.33
N PRO A 168 -13.92 6.35 -5.70
CA PRO A 168 -13.81 5.00 -5.14
C PRO A 168 -13.56 3.93 -6.20
N THR A 169 -14.18 4.04 -7.38
CA THR A 169 -13.98 3.08 -8.48
C THR A 169 -12.60 3.22 -9.13
N ALA A 170 -12.11 4.44 -9.33
CA ALA A 170 -10.74 4.67 -9.81
C ALA A 170 -9.70 4.16 -8.78
N LEU A 171 -9.94 4.40 -7.49
CA LEU A 171 -9.07 3.93 -6.42
C LEU A 171 -9.05 2.40 -6.34
N SER A 172 -10.20 1.74 -6.46
CA SER A 172 -10.25 0.28 -6.45
C SER A 172 -9.54 -0.32 -7.67
N ALA A 173 -9.73 0.26 -8.86
CA ALA A 173 -9.02 -0.13 -10.07
C ALA A 173 -7.50 0.04 -9.93
N ALA A 174 -7.04 1.19 -9.41
CA ALA A 174 -5.63 1.44 -9.16
C ALA A 174 -5.02 0.46 -8.14
N ARG A 175 -5.77 0.10 -7.08
CA ARG A 175 -5.35 -0.92 -6.10
C ARG A 175 -5.20 -2.30 -6.72
N ILE A 176 -6.12 -2.70 -7.60
CA ILE A 176 -6.04 -3.97 -8.32
C ILE A 176 -4.83 -3.99 -9.25
N GLN A 177 -4.60 -2.90 -10.00
CA GLN A 177 -3.43 -2.76 -10.86
C GLN A 177 -2.13 -2.87 -10.06
N LEU A 178 -2.03 -2.17 -8.94
CA LEU A 178 -0.88 -2.24 -8.05
C LEU A 178 -0.65 -3.68 -7.55
N ALA A 179 -1.69 -4.36 -7.06
CA ALA A 179 -1.58 -5.74 -6.59
C ALA A 179 -1.08 -6.68 -7.70
N ASN A 180 -1.57 -6.52 -8.93
CA ASN A 180 -1.12 -7.30 -10.08
C ASN A 180 0.35 -6.99 -10.47
N THR A 181 0.77 -5.73 -10.39
CA THR A 181 2.18 -5.39 -10.65
C THR A 181 3.12 -5.96 -9.59
N LEU A 182 2.71 -5.94 -8.31
CA LEU A 182 3.48 -6.53 -7.23
C LEU A 182 3.57 -8.05 -7.33
N SER A 183 2.49 -8.72 -7.72
CA SER A 183 2.51 -10.18 -7.92
C SER A 183 3.42 -10.56 -9.10
N ALA A 184 3.38 -9.79 -10.19
CA ALA A 184 4.28 -9.98 -11.32
C ALA A 184 5.76 -9.75 -10.93
N LEU A 185 6.04 -8.71 -10.14
CA LEU A 185 7.38 -8.43 -9.64
C LEU A 185 7.89 -9.54 -8.71
N LEU A 186 7.04 -10.04 -7.81
CA LEU A 186 7.39 -11.14 -6.92
C LEU A 186 7.67 -12.41 -7.72
N HIS A 187 6.85 -12.71 -8.74
CA HIS A 187 7.08 -13.84 -9.62
C HIS A 187 8.40 -13.73 -10.37
N LEU A 188 8.72 -12.55 -10.90
CA LEU A 188 10.00 -12.30 -11.57
C LEU A 188 11.18 -12.46 -10.61
N HIS A 189 11.07 -11.97 -9.37
CA HIS A 189 12.11 -12.21 -8.36
C HIS A 189 12.28 -13.70 -8.03
N THR A 190 11.20 -14.46 -7.89
CA THR A 190 11.29 -15.91 -7.67
C THR A 190 11.99 -16.59 -8.84
N GLN A 191 11.66 -16.23 -10.07
CA GLN A 191 12.30 -16.79 -11.27
C GLN A 191 13.80 -16.42 -11.36
N VAL A 192 14.17 -15.20 -11.02
CA VAL A 192 15.58 -14.77 -10.98
C VAL A 192 16.37 -15.54 -9.92
N LEU A 193 15.79 -15.74 -8.73
CA LEU A 193 16.43 -16.52 -7.67
C LEU A 193 16.57 -17.99 -8.07
N GLU A 194 15.53 -18.61 -8.61
CA GLU A 194 15.56 -19.99 -9.08
C GLU A 194 16.60 -20.20 -10.19
N THR A 195 16.66 -19.30 -11.16
CA THR A 195 17.66 -19.36 -12.24
C THR A 195 19.07 -19.13 -11.70
N GLY A 196 19.25 -18.19 -10.77
CA GLY A 196 20.53 -17.97 -10.09
C GLY A 196 21.01 -19.20 -9.32
N ILE A 197 20.12 -19.85 -8.55
CA ILE A 197 20.41 -21.09 -7.83
C ILE A 197 20.80 -22.19 -8.81
N ARG A 198 20.03 -22.42 -9.87
CA ARG A 198 20.37 -23.41 -10.91
C ARG A 198 21.73 -23.16 -11.54
N ILE A 199 22.08 -21.92 -11.83
CA ILE A 199 23.39 -21.58 -12.41
C ILE A 199 24.49 -21.89 -11.39
N LEU A 200 24.34 -21.53 -10.12
CA LEU A 200 25.32 -21.84 -9.07
C LEU A 200 25.51 -23.35 -8.88
N GLU A 201 24.40 -24.10 -8.84
CA GLU A 201 24.42 -25.56 -8.76
C GLU A 201 25.13 -26.18 -9.95
N GLN A 202 24.89 -25.70 -11.17
CA GLN A 202 25.50 -26.26 -12.37
C GLN A 202 26.99 -25.90 -12.52
N THR A 203 27.35 -24.65 -12.23
CA THR A 203 28.68 -24.10 -12.54
C THR A 203 29.69 -24.36 -11.42
N ILE A 204 29.32 -24.13 -10.16
CA ILE A 204 30.24 -24.21 -9.02
C ILE A 204 30.19 -25.62 -8.43
N HIS A 205 29.00 -26.12 -8.11
CA HIS A 205 28.86 -27.41 -7.45
C HIS A 205 28.92 -28.58 -8.43
N GLY A 206 28.36 -28.43 -9.64
CA GLY A 206 28.27 -29.49 -10.63
C GLY A 206 29.59 -29.79 -11.35
N ALA A 207 30.27 -28.78 -11.90
CA ALA A 207 31.47 -29.01 -12.70
C ALA A 207 32.67 -29.46 -11.86
N LEU A 208 32.89 -28.82 -10.70
CA LEU A 208 34.00 -29.16 -9.80
C LEU A 208 33.82 -30.56 -9.18
N SER A 209 32.61 -30.89 -8.70
CA SER A 209 32.34 -32.22 -8.14
C SER A 209 32.46 -33.32 -9.19
N ARG A 210 31.96 -33.08 -10.42
CA ARG A 210 32.10 -34.03 -11.54
C ARG A 210 33.57 -34.25 -11.91
N ASN A 211 34.37 -33.18 -12.00
CA ASN A 211 35.81 -33.30 -12.28
C ASN A 211 36.56 -34.04 -11.16
N ALA A 212 36.31 -33.67 -9.90
CA ALA A 212 36.93 -34.31 -8.73
C ALA A 212 36.60 -35.81 -8.67
N ARG A 213 35.32 -36.18 -8.93
CA ARG A 213 34.90 -37.58 -9.00
C ARG A 213 35.58 -38.32 -10.15
N ALA A 214 35.57 -37.76 -11.37
CA ALA A 214 36.22 -38.39 -12.51
C ALA A 214 37.73 -38.60 -12.25
N LYS A 215 38.40 -37.60 -11.65
CA LYS A 215 39.82 -37.71 -11.27
C LYS A 215 40.05 -38.79 -10.21
N ALA A 216 39.19 -38.89 -9.20
CA ALA A 216 39.26 -39.94 -8.19
C ALA A 216 39.05 -41.34 -8.79
N GLU A 217 38.11 -41.49 -9.72
CA GLU A 217 37.87 -42.73 -10.45
C GLU A 217 39.09 -43.13 -11.30
N VAL A 218 39.70 -42.18 -12.04
CA VAL A 218 40.93 -42.42 -12.81
C VAL A 218 42.08 -42.86 -11.91
N LEU A 219 42.31 -42.15 -10.80
CA LEU A 219 43.36 -42.52 -9.84
C LEU A 219 43.10 -43.89 -9.20
N GLY A 220 41.84 -44.22 -8.93
CA GLY A 220 41.45 -45.53 -8.43
C GLY A 220 41.73 -46.66 -9.42
N VAL A 221 41.46 -46.45 -10.71
CA VAL A 221 41.79 -47.41 -11.77
C VAL A 221 43.31 -47.57 -11.91
N MET A 222 44.06 -46.46 -11.95
CA MET A 222 45.52 -46.51 -12.01
C MET A 222 46.12 -47.23 -10.80
N GLY A 223 45.59 -46.99 -9.59
CA GLY A 223 46.02 -47.68 -8.38
C GLY A 223 45.77 -49.19 -8.45
N ARG A 224 44.62 -49.62 -8.98
CA ARG A 224 44.32 -51.04 -9.23
C ARG A 224 45.25 -51.64 -10.28
N GLU A 225 45.50 -50.92 -11.36
CA GLU A 225 46.40 -51.36 -12.43
C GLU A 225 47.82 -51.59 -11.91
N ILE A 226 48.37 -50.60 -11.18
CA ILE A 226 49.68 -50.71 -10.56
C ILE A 226 49.69 -51.84 -9.52
N GLY A 227 48.62 -52.01 -8.75
CA GLY A 227 48.48 -53.11 -7.80
C GLY A 227 48.53 -54.49 -8.47
N VAL A 228 47.80 -54.68 -9.58
CA VAL A 228 47.83 -55.91 -10.38
C VAL A 228 49.23 -56.12 -10.99
N ARG A 229 49.85 -55.06 -11.54
CA ARG A 229 51.20 -55.12 -12.09
C ARG A 229 52.24 -55.52 -11.04
N ALA A 230 52.14 -54.95 -9.83
CA ALA A 230 53.00 -55.30 -8.71
C ALA A 230 52.79 -56.75 -8.25
N SER A 231 51.55 -57.24 -8.25
CA SER A 231 51.24 -58.64 -7.95
C SER A 231 51.87 -59.60 -8.97
N ILE A 232 51.72 -59.31 -10.27
CA ILE A 232 52.36 -60.08 -11.36
C ILE A 232 53.89 -60.05 -11.21
N HIS A 233 54.45 -58.90 -10.90
CA HIS A 233 55.90 -58.77 -10.67
C HIS A 233 56.38 -59.63 -9.49
N ASN A 234 55.67 -59.63 -8.36
CA ASN A 234 56.04 -60.46 -7.21
C ASN A 234 55.93 -61.97 -7.49
N LEU A 235 54.97 -62.40 -8.31
CA LEU A 235 54.83 -63.80 -8.71
C LEU A 235 55.94 -64.25 -9.67
N THR A 236 56.44 -63.35 -10.51
CA THR A 236 57.52 -63.64 -11.48
C THR A 236 58.92 -63.50 -10.88
N HIS A 237 59.08 -62.61 -9.90
CA HIS A 237 60.35 -62.33 -9.24
C HIS A 237 60.11 -62.27 -7.72
N PRO A 238 60.41 -63.36 -6.99
CA PRO A 238 60.25 -63.39 -5.54
C PRO A 238 61.06 -62.27 -4.88
N THR A 239 60.37 -61.40 -4.16
CA THR A 239 60.96 -60.19 -3.60
C THR A 239 61.98 -60.57 -2.50
N PRO A 240 63.21 -60.05 -2.51
CA PRO A 240 64.21 -60.39 -1.49
C PRO A 240 63.76 -59.92 -0.09
N PRO A 241 64.10 -60.66 0.98
CA PRO A 241 63.57 -60.42 2.33
C PRO A 241 63.98 -59.06 2.90
N ALA A 242 65.15 -58.55 2.53
CA ALA A 242 65.62 -57.22 2.93
C ALA A 242 64.77 -56.08 2.32
N LEU A 243 64.20 -56.29 1.13
CA LEU A 243 63.31 -55.31 0.50
C LEU A 243 61.91 -55.37 1.12
N LEU A 244 61.46 -56.55 1.56
CA LEU A 244 60.21 -56.71 2.29
C LEU A 244 60.22 -55.99 3.64
N THR A 245 61.32 -56.08 4.41
CA THR A 245 61.45 -55.35 5.67
C THR A 245 61.50 -53.83 5.45
N ALA A 246 62.19 -53.38 4.40
CA ALA A 246 62.20 -51.97 4.01
C ALA A 246 60.81 -51.46 3.57
N LEU A 247 60.06 -52.25 2.78
CA LEU A 247 58.69 -51.92 2.39
C LEU A 247 57.71 -51.94 3.57
N GLN A 248 57.90 -52.83 4.54
CA GLN A 248 57.10 -52.83 5.77
C GLN A 248 57.38 -51.57 6.60
N GLY A 249 58.64 -51.14 6.70
CA GLY A 249 59.00 -49.86 7.33
C GLY A 249 58.45 -48.65 6.56
N TYR A 250 58.45 -48.69 5.23
CA TYR A 250 57.86 -47.63 4.41
C TYR A 250 56.33 -47.59 4.55
N LYS A 251 55.67 -48.75 4.65
CA LYS A 251 54.22 -48.86 4.89
C LYS A 251 53.84 -48.33 6.27
N SER A 252 54.62 -48.61 7.31
CA SER A 252 54.36 -48.05 8.65
C SER A 252 54.58 -46.53 8.67
N ALA A 253 55.62 -46.02 7.97
CA ALA A 253 55.83 -44.59 7.80
C ALA A 253 54.68 -43.91 7.05
N LEU A 254 54.20 -44.51 5.95
CA LEU A 254 53.04 -44.03 5.19
C LEU A 254 51.76 -44.00 6.03
N ARG A 255 51.51 -45.03 6.85
CA ARG A 255 50.38 -45.02 7.80
C ARG A 255 50.53 -43.91 8.84
N GLY A 256 51.74 -43.67 9.33
CA GLY A 256 52.02 -42.54 10.22
C GLY A 256 51.71 -41.20 9.55
N MET A 257 52.12 -41.03 8.28
CA MET A 257 51.80 -39.84 7.50
C MET A 257 50.28 -39.70 7.22
N GLU A 258 49.59 -40.80 6.93
CA GLU A 258 48.14 -40.83 6.71
C GLU A 258 47.40 -40.40 7.99
N ASN A 259 47.78 -40.94 9.14
CA ASN A 259 47.20 -40.54 10.42
C ASN A 259 47.49 -39.07 10.71
N GLY A 260 48.72 -38.59 10.49
CA GLY A 260 49.04 -37.16 10.65
C GLY A 260 48.26 -36.25 9.69
N LEU A 261 47.90 -36.73 8.50
CA LEU A 261 47.00 -36.00 7.59
C LEU A 261 45.56 -36.00 8.10
N LYS A 262 45.06 -37.11 8.66
CA LYS A 262 43.74 -37.17 9.30
C LYS A 262 43.65 -36.22 10.48
N ASP A 263 44.66 -36.21 11.35
CA ASP A 263 44.72 -35.28 12.48
C ASP A 263 44.71 -33.83 12.02
N ARG A 264 45.42 -33.51 10.92
CA ARG A 264 45.39 -32.17 10.32
C ARG A 264 44.03 -31.81 9.71
N ILE A 265 43.33 -32.78 9.11
CA ILE A 265 41.97 -32.58 8.62
C ILE A 265 41.03 -32.29 9.79
N GLU A 266 41.09 -33.09 10.86
CA GLU A 266 40.26 -32.90 12.05
C GLU A 266 40.54 -31.54 12.71
N LEU A 267 41.79 -31.11 12.81
CA LEU A 267 42.14 -29.78 13.31
C LEU A 267 41.59 -28.66 12.41
N ALA A 268 41.70 -28.80 11.08
CA ALA A 268 41.16 -27.82 10.15
C ALA A 268 39.61 -27.76 10.19
N GLU A 269 38.94 -28.89 10.35
CA GLU A 269 37.49 -28.96 10.54
C GLU A 269 37.06 -28.33 11.87
N GLN A 270 37.82 -28.54 12.95
CA GLN A 270 37.59 -27.87 14.23
C GLN A 270 37.77 -26.36 14.11
N GLU A 271 38.82 -25.89 13.42
CA GLU A 271 39.03 -24.46 13.13
C GLU A 271 37.88 -23.87 12.31
N LEU A 272 37.45 -24.56 11.24
CA LEU A 272 36.27 -24.17 10.45
C LEU A 272 35.01 -24.08 11.31
N GLY A 273 34.77 -25.04 12.20
CA GLY A 273 33.66 -24.99 13.15
C GLY A 273 33.75 -23.83 14.15
N LEU A 274 34.96 -23.40 14.54
CA LEU A 274 35.14 -22.18 15.34
C LEU A 274 34.82 -20.91 14.55
N TYR A 275 35.15 -20.86 13.26
CA TYR A 275 34.75 -19.76 12.37
C TYR A 275 33.23 -19.69 12.17
N GLU A 276 32.55 -20.83 12.01
CA GLU A 276 31.09 -20.89 11.93
C GLU A 276 30.41 -20.40 13.22
N LYS A 277 30.92 -20.82 14.38
CA LYS A 277 30.41 -20.40 15.70
C LYS A 277 30.68 -18.93 16.02
N ALA A 278 31.78 -18.36 15.51
CA ALA A 278 32.10 -16.95 15.70
C ALA A 278 31.15 -16.00 14.95
N GLY A 279 30.42 -16.51 13.95
CA GLY A 279 29.42 -15.77 13.18
C GLY A 279 29.95 -14.52 12.49
N GLU A 280 29.04 -13.67 12.00
CA GLU A 280 29.37 -12.48 11.20
C GLU A 280 30.20 -11.43 11.97
N LYS A 281 29.97 -11.32 13.29
CA LYS A 281 30.70 -10.36 14.16
C LYS A 281 32.16 -10.76 14.35
N GLY A 282 32.44 -12.03 14.65
CA GLY A 282 33.81 -12.51 14.84
C GLY A 282 34.65 -12.43 13.55
N MET A 283 34.05 -12.77 12.40
CA MET A 283 34.69 -12.63 11.09
C MET A 283 35.02 -11.18 10.73
N LYS A 284 34.13 -10.22 11.05
CA LYS A 284 34.36 -8.78 10.83
C LYS A 284 35.55 -8.25 11.66
N ASP A 285 35.68 -8.69 12.90
CA ASP A 285 36.78 -8.28 13.77
C ASP A 285 38.12 -8.90 13.35
N LEU A 286 38.11 -10.16 12.90
CA LEU A 286 39.30 -10.82 12.34
C LEU A 286 39.77 -10.15 11.05
N ALA A 287 38.85 -9.77 10.16
CA ALA A 287 39.16 -9.05 8.93
C ALA A 287 39.79 -7.67 9.20
N ARG A 288 39.31 -6.96 10.23
CA ARG A 288 39.92 -5.70 10.69
C ARG A 288 41.35 -5.89 11.19
N ARG A 289 41.61 -6.92 11.99
CA ARG A 289 42.96 -7.24 12.48
C ARG A 289 43.90 -7.66 11.35
N ALA A 290 43.43 -8.48 10.41
CA ALA A 290 44.22 -8.88 9.24
C ALA A 290 44.60 -7.69 8.34
N LYS A 291 43.71 -6.69 8.21
CA LYS A 291 44.02 -5.43 7.51
C LYS A 291 45.13 -4.64 8.22
N HIS A 292 45.09 -4.58 9.56
CA HIS A 292 46.13 -3.92 10.35
C HIS A 292 47.49 -4.62 10.20
N LEU A 293 47.53 -5.95 10.36
CA LEU A 293 48.75 -6.74 10.23
C LEU A 293 49.37 -6.63 8.83
N ARG A 294 48.57 -6.65 7.75
CA ARG A 294 49.09 -6.43 6.39
C ARG A 294 49.68 -5.04 6.20
N ALA A 295 49.13 -4.03 6.87
CA ALA A 295 49.68 -2.69 6.82
C ALA A 295 51.02 -2.61 7.58
N GLU A 296 51.15 -3.28 8.72
CA GLU A 296 52.42 -3.40 9.44
C GLU A 296 53.47 -4.20 8.68
N ILE A 297 53.10 -5.34 8.08
CA ILE A 297 54.02 -6.14 7.26
C ILE A 297 54.57 -5.29 6.11
N ARG A 298 53.72 -4.54 5.41
CA ARG A 298 54.19 -3.62 4.35
C ARG A 298 55.13 -2.55 4.89
N ARG A 299 54.83 -1.95 6.04
CA ARG A 299 55.74 -0.98 6.66
C ARG A 299 57.09 -1.59 6.99
N VAL A 300 57.10 -2.79 7.57
CA VAL A 300 58.33 -3.51 7.91
C VAL A 300 59.08 -3.94 6.65
N GLU A 301 58.41 -4.40 5.60
CA GLU A 301 59.02 -4.69 4.30
C GLU A 301 59.65 -3.45 3.67
N ASP A 302 58.99 -2.30 3.78
CA ASP A 302 59.51 -1.02 3.29
C ASP A 302 60.69 -0.51 4.14
N GLU A 303 60.67 -0.74 5.46
CA GLU A 303 61.79 -0.46 6.37
C GLU A 303 62.99 -1.38 6.10
N ILE A 304 62.77 -2.68 5.90
CA ILE A 304 63.83 -3.65 5.54
C ILE A 304 64.45 -3.27 4.20
N ARG A 305 63.63 -2.95 3.20
CA ARG A 305 64.11 -2.47 1.89
C ARG A 305 64.93 -1.19 2.02
N GLY A 306 64.50 -0.27 2.88
CA GLY A 306 65.26 0.95 3.18
C GLY A 306 66.62 0.69 3.82
N LEU A 307 66.72 -0.34 4.69
CA LEU A 307 67.97 -0.76 5.32
C LEU A 307 68.90 -1.51 4.35
N GLU A 308 68.36 -2.27 3.40
CA GLU A 308 69.13 -2.99 2.36
C GLU A 308 69.70 -2.04 1.29
N GLU A 309 69.00 -0.95 0.97
CA GLU A 309 69.44 0.05 -0.01
C GLU A 309 70.44 1.08 0.54
N GLY A 310 70.87 0.93 1.81
CA GLY A 310 71.97 1.70 2.39
C GLY A 310 71.66 3.17 2.64
N LYS A 311 70.63 3.44 3.45
CA LYS A 311 70.53 4.67 4.27
C LYS A 311 70.54 4.32 5.75
#